data_AF-A0A920UCY8-F1
#
_entry.id   AF-A0A920UCY8-F1
#
_cell.length_a   1.000
_cell.length_b   1.000
_cell.length_c   1.000
_cell.angle_alpha   90.00
_cell.angle_beta   90.00
_cell.angle_gamma   90.00
#
_symmetry.space_group_name_H-M   'P 1'
#
loop_
_entity.id
_entity.type
_entity.pdbx_description
1 polymer ?
#
loop_
_entity_poly.entity_id
_entity_poly.type
_entity_poly.pdbx_seq_one_letter_code
_entity_poly.pdbx_strand_id
1 'polypeptide(L)'
;MSKDYKIHADEVQYQLGFLYIKNKQPKKAIAVYEQYLSGEVKEHSAVTQLNLGSLYLETNQPFLALAAFKKCTSIPTISTKY
;
A
#
# COMPACT_ATOMS: atom_id res chain seq x y z
N MET A 1 -13.47 -17.92 -6.65
CA MET A 1 -12.75 -17.04 -7.61
C MET A 1 -11.32 -17.57 -7.73
N SER A 2 -10.77 -17.70 -8.93
CA SER A 2 -9.41 -18.24 -9.12
C SER A 2 -8.34 -17.28 -8.56
N LYS A 3 -7.21 -17.84 -8.13
CA LYS A 3 -6.09 -17.09 -7.55
C LYS A 3 -5.55 -16.02 -8.52
N ASP A 4 -5.56 -16.32 -9.82
CA ASP A 4 -5.06 -15.43 -10.88
C ASP A 4 -5.89 -14.16 -11.02
N TYR A 5 -7.23 -14.25 -10.92
CA TYR A 5 -8.10 -13.07 -10.96
C TYR A 5 -7.83 -12.10 -9.81
N LYS A 6 -7.56 -12.63 -8.61
CA LYS A 6 -7.26 -11.82 -7.42
C LYS A 6 -5.94 -11.07 -7.56
N ILE A 7 -4.91 -11.71 -8.13
CA ILE A 7 -3.60 -11.09 -8.40
C ILE A 7 -3.74 -9.89 -9.36
N HIS A 8 -4.53 -10.04 -10.42
CA HIS A 8 -4.77 -8.92 -11.35
C HIS A 8 -5.51 -7.75 -10.70
N ALA A 9 -6.50 -8.02 -9.84
CA ALA A 9 -7.21 -6.97 -9.12
C ALA A 9 -6.30 -6.22 -8.12
N ASP A 10 -5.42 -6.95 -7.43
CA ASP A 10 -4.46 -6.39 -6.49
C ASP A 10 -3.44 -5.49 -7.20
N GLU A 11 -2.87 -5.94 -8.32
CA GLU A 11 -1.94 -5.14 -9.12
C GLU A 11 -2.60 -3.84 -9.63
N VAL A 12 -3.84 -3.93 -10.12
CA VAL A 12 -4.59 -2.75 -10.58
C VAL A 12 -4.81 -1.74 -9.46
N GLN A 13 -5.15 -2.19 -8.25
CA GLN A 13 -5.32 -1.29 -7.10
C GLN A 13 -4.01 -0.60 -6.70
N TYR A 14 -2.90 -1.35 -6.69
CA TYR A 14 -1.59 -0.77 -6.41
C TYR A 14 -1.21 0.30 -7.44
N GLN A 15 -1.32 -0.01 -8.73
CA GLN A 15 -1.01 0.94 -9.81
C GLN A 15 -1.93 2.18 -9.77
N LEU A 16 -3.21 2.00 -9.43
CA LEU A 16 -4.14 3.12 -9.27
C LEU A 16 -3.72 4.06 -8.13
N GLY A 17 -3.32 3.52 -6.98
CA GLY A 17 -2.79 4.32 -5.87
C GLY A 17 -1.53 5.10 -6.28
N PHE A 18 -0.64 4.46 -7.04
CA PHE A 18 0.57 5.10 -7.57
C PHE A 18 0.24 6.26 -8.53
N LEU A 19 -0.73 6.08 -9.42
CA LEU A 19 -1.18 7.14 -10.33
C LEU A 19 -1.78 8.33 -9.57
N TYR A 20 -2.53 8.10 -8.48
CA TYR A 20 -3.03 9.18 -7.65
C TYR A 20 -1.89 9.97 -6.97
N ILE A 21 -0.80 9.32 -6.55
CA ILE A 21 0.40 10.03 -6.08
C ILE A 21 0.96 10.92 -7.19
N LYS A 22 1.19 10.36 -8.39
CA LYS A 22 1.76 11.09 -9.53
C LYS A 22 0.92 12.29 -9.94
N ASN A 23 -0.40 12.21 -9.75
CA ASN A 23 -1.33 13.29 -10.06
C ASN A 23 -1.62 14.22 -8.87
N LYS A 24 -0.80 14.19 -7.81
CA LYS A 24 -0.95 15.05 -6.60
C LYS A 24 -2.33 14.94 -5.95
N GLN A 25 -2.89 13.74 -5.90
CA GLN A 25 -4.17 13.43 -5.26
C GLN A 25 -3.97 12.54 -4.02
N PRO A 26 -3.30 13.04 -2.96
CA PRO A 26 -2.86 12.21 -1.85
C PRO A 26 -4.02 11.56 -1.09
N LYS A 27 -5.16 12.26 -0.94
CA LYS A 27 -6.36 11.70 -0.27
C LYS A 27 -6.93 10.47 -1.00
N LYS A 28 -6.92 10.47 -2.33
CA LYS A 28 -7.38 9.32 -3.12
C LYS A 28 -6.37 8.18 -3.09
N ALA A 29 -5.08 8.50 -3.15
CA ALA A 29 -4.02 7.51 -3.02
C ALA A 29 -4.11 6.77 -1.66
N ILE A 30 -4.34 7.51 -0.57
CA ILE A 30 -4.56 6.94 0.77
C ILE A 30 -5.72 5.95 0.75
N ALA A 31 -6.91 6.37 0.30
CA ALA A 31 -8.09 5.50 0.30
C ALA A 31 -7.87 4.20 -0.49
N VAL A 32 -7.23 4.28 -1.66
CA VAL A 32 -6.93 3.10 -2.49
C VAL A 32 -5.93 2.17 -1.79
N TYR A 33 -4.89 2.71 -1.19
CA TYR A 33 -3.88 1.89 -0.50
C TYR A 33 -4.37 1.29 0.81
N GLU A 34 -5.24 1.97 1.55
CA GLU A 34 -5.91 1.38 2.72
C GLU A 34 -6.78 0.19 2.31
N GLN A 35 -7.55 0.33 1.22
CA GLN A 35 -8.32 -0.78 0.67
C GLN A 35 -7.42 -1.92 0.17
N TYR A 36 -6.31 -1.59 -0.49
CA TYR A 36 -5.34 -2.60 -0.94
C TYR A 36 -4.79 -3.40 0.25
N LEU A 37 -4.54 -2.74 1.39
CA LEU A 37 -3.96 -3.34 2.59
C LEU A 37 -4.98 -3.97 3.55
N SER A 38 -6.29 -3.88 3.29
CA SER A 38 -7.32 -4.37 4.22
C SER A 38 -7.51 -5.90 4.21
N GLY A 39 -6.76 -6.61 3.36
CA GLY A 39 -6.86 -8.05 3.17
C GLY A 39 -5.63 -8.83 3.63
N GLU A 40 -5.41 -9.99 3.02
CA GLU A 40 -4.20 -10.79 3.21
C GLU A 40 -2.94 -10.01 2.78
N VAL A 41 -1.77 -10.46 3.24
CA VAL A 41 -0.49 -9.91 2.78
C VAL A 41 -0.34 -10.14 1.28
N LYS A 42 -0.17 -9.03 0.54
CA LYS A 42 0.04 -8.99 -0.91
C LYS A 42 1.48 -8.65 -1.24
N GLU A 43 1.87 -8.89 -2.49
CA GLU A 43 3.21 -8.64 -3.03
C GLU A 43 3.72 -7.22 -2.72
N HIS A 44 2.90 -6.19 -2.95
CA HIS A 44 3.29 -4.79 -2.76
C HIS A 44 2.99 -4.25 -1.36
N SER A 45 2.73 -5.10 -0.36
CA SER A 45 2.31 -4.63 0.98
C SER A 45 3.35 -3.74 1.64
N ALA A 46 4.64 -4.09 1.56
CA ALA A 46 5.71 -3.31 2.19
C ALA A 46 5.88 -1.93 1.56
N VAL A 47 6.00 -1.88 0.22
CA VAL A 47 6.09 -0.61 -0.52
C VAL A 47 4.82 0.22 -0.37
N THR A 48 3.65 -0.41 -0.30
CA THR A 48 2.38 0.27 -0.08
C THR A 48 2.31 0.91 1.31
N GLN A 49 2.77 0.22 2.37
CA GLN A 49 2.88 0.83 3.70
C GLN A 49 3.86 2.01 3.73
N LEU A 50 4.98 1.92 3.03
CA LEU A 50 5.95 3.02 2.91
C LEU A 50 5.33 4.24 2.20
N ASN A 51 4.62 4.01 1.10
CA ASN A 51 3.92 5.05 0.36
C ASN A 51 2.81 5.68 1.21
N LEU A 52 2.04 4.87 1.93
CA LEU A 52 0.99 5.31 2.83
C LEU A 52 1.55 6.17 3.98
N GLY A 53 2.68 5.77 4.56
CA GLY A 53 3.37 6.56 5.57
C GLY A 53 3.81 7.94 5.07
N SER A 54 4.38 7.99 3.85
CA SER A 54 4.76 9.25 3.19
C SER A 54 3.55 10.14 2.91
N LEU A 55 2.47 9.56 2.40
CA LEU A 55 1.21 10.28 2.14
C LEU A 55 0.58 10.83 3.42
N TYR A 56 0.69 10.10 4.54
CA TYR A 56 0.24 10.58 5.84
C TYR A 56 1.07 11.75 6.35
N LEU A 57 2.39 11.78 6.11
CA LEU A 57 3.20 12.96 6.41
C LEU A 57 2.80 14.17 5.55
N GLU A 58 2.61 13.97 4.25
CA GLU A 58 2.18 15.03 3.32
C GLU A 58 0.83 15.65 3.73
N THR A 59 -0.05 14.83 4.29
CA THR A 59 -1.39 15.25 4.73
C THR A 59 -1.47 15.62 6.21
N ASN A 60 -0.33 15.81 6.88
CA ASN A 60 -0.21 16.22 8.27
C ASN A 60 -0.87 15.25 9.29
N GLN A 61 -0.72 13.95 9.05
CA GLN A 61 -1.23 12.86 9.87
C GLN A 61 -0.07 12.01 10.45
N PRO A 62 0.82 12.60 11.29
CA PRO A 62 2.07 11.97 11.69
C PRO A 62 1.92 10.67 12.49
N PHE A 63 0.83 10.51 13.27
CA PHE A 63 0.57 9.28 14.01
C PHE A 63 0.23 8.11 13.09
N LEU A 64 -0.55 8.36 12.03
CA LEU A 64 -0.85 7.35 11.02
C LEU A 64 0.40 7.02 10.19
N ALA A 65 1.22 8.03 9.90
CA ALA A 65 2.51 7.82 9.24
C ALA A 65 3.41 6.89 10.06
N LEU A 66 3.57 7.17 11.35
CA LEU A 66 4.36 6.33 12.26
C LEU A 66 3.85 4.88 12.30
N ALA A 67 2.52 4.69 12.36
CA ALA A 67 1.92 3.37 12.35
C ALA A 67 2.20 2.62 11.03
N ALA A 68 2.08 3.30 9.88
CA ALA A 68 2.38 2.72 8.58
C ALA A 68 3.85 2.32 8.43
N PHE A 69 4.78 3.18 8.86
CA PHE A 69 6.21 2.86 8.83
C PHE A 69 6.58 1.69 9.74
N LYS A 70 6.00 1.60 10.94
CA LYS A 70 6.18 0.43 11.81
C LYS A 70 5.71 -0.86 11.12
N LYS A 71 4.53 -0.83 10.49
CA LYS A 71 4.00 -1.98 9.74
C LYS A 71 4.95 -2.37 8.60
N CYS A 72 5.54 -1.42 7.87
CA CYS A 72 6.53 -1.70 6.83
C CYS A 72 7.70 -2.56 7.34
N THR A 73 8.19 -2.31 8.55
CA THR A 73 9.29 -3.07 9.17
C THR A 73 8.88 -4.39 9.80
N SER A 74 7.59 -4.58 10.06
CA SER A 74 7.04 -5.80 10.68
C SER A 74 6.42 -6.76 9.68
N ILE A 75 6.28 -6.37 8.40
CA ILE A 75 5.84 -7.28 7.34
C ILE A 75 6.92 -8.36 7.19
N PRO A 76 6.59 -9.65 7.36
CA PRO A 76 7.51 -10.73 7.04
C PRO A 76 7.93 -10.53 5.59
N THR A 77 9.21 -10.25 5.35
CA THR A 77 9.73 -10.27 4.00
C THR A 77 9.44 -11.66 3.47
N ILE A 78 8.60 -11.75 2.43
CA ILE A 78 8.44 -12.99 1.68
C ILE A 78 9.76 -13.15 0.94
N SER A 79 10.79 -13.60 1.65
CA SER A 79 12.12 -13.77 1.08
C SER A 79 11.97 -14.82 0.00
N THR A 80 12.20 -14.37 -1.22
CA THR A 80 12.38 -15.15 -2.44
C THR A 80 13.11 -16.45 -2.13
N LYS A 81 12.38 -17.57 -2.21
CA LYS A 81 12.94 -18.91 -2.27
C LYS A 81 12.97 -19.32 -3.74
N TYR A 82 13.96 -18.82 -4.46
CA TYR A 82 14.41 -19.34 -5.76
C TYR A 82 15.92 -19.23 -5.82
#